data_AF-A0A109QX07-F1
#
_entry.id   AF-A0A109QX07-F1
#
_cell.length_a   1.000
_cell.length_b   1.000
_cell.length_c   1.000
_cell.angle_alpha   90.00
_cell.angle_beta   90.00
_cell.angle_gamma   90.00
#
_symmetry.space_group_name_H-M   'P 1'
#
loop_
_entity.id
_entity.type
_entity.pdbx_description
1 polymer ?
#
loop_
_entity_poly.entity_id
_entity_poly.type
_entity_poly.pdbx_seq_one_letter_code
_entity_poly.pdbx_strand_id
1 'polypeptide(L)'
;MLVSGTEWPVKDAWSAVSGLSRASFDSQSARRALRDLGFEIVGGSEPKALIASPGQSKLDADALPMAGDVGVSVNFTWRFAGTVELDATGRPAFPKLPSVPGLYRFDFGIDQVGMRVLYVGESGHVRKRASQYRNAVRDGGRNRTSRRIHRLLVAHLEAGGAIEYSIATTVTINGADADLRRKTARLLAESAAVHLAQLDPRVHVLNIDAEVGEV
;
A
#
# COMPACT_ATOMS: atom_id res chain seq x y z
N MET A 1 -31.80 22.53 -13.32
CA MET A 1 -32.21 23.56 -12.32
C MET A 1 -32.50 24.82 -13.09
N LEU A 2 -33.58 25.54 -12.78
CA LEU A 2 -33.90 26.79 -13.49
C LEU A 2 -33.42 27.98 -12.67
N VAL A 3 -32.54 28.78 -13.24
CA VAL A 3 -32.10 30.07 -12.66
C VAL A 3 -32.49 31.14 -13.66
N SER A 4 -33.39 32.04 -13.27
CA SER A 4 -33.89 33.12 -14.13
C SER A 4 -34.42 32.65 -15.49
N GLY A 5 -35.10 31.50 -15.52
CA GLY A 5 -35.66 30.91 -16.75
C GLY A 5 -34.67 30.16 -17.64
N THR A 6 -33.39 30.10 -17.28
CA THR A 6 -32.37 29.32 -17.99
C THR A 6 -32.07 28.02 -17.25
N GLU A 7 -31.93 26.91 -17.97
CA GLU A 7 -31.61 25.62 -17.37
C GLU A 7 -30.10 25.46 -17.12
N TRP A 8 -29.74 25.24 -15.85
CA TRP A 8 -28.39 25.02 -15.37
C TRP A 8 -28.20 23.57 -14.91
N PRO A 9 -27.09 22.91 -15.31
CA PRO A 9 -26.68 21.66 -14.69
C PRO A 9 -26.37 21.86 -13.21
N VAL A 10 -26.83 20.95 -12.35
CA VAL A 10 -26.77 21.12 -10.88
C VAL A 10 -25.34 21.31 -10.36
N LYS A 11 -24.37 20.56 -10.91
CA LYS A 11 -22.97 20.70 -10.48
C LYS A 11 -22.37 22.05 -10.86
N ASP A 12 -22.84 22.65 -11.96
CA ASP A 12 -22.40 23.97 -12.42
C ASP A 12 -23.00 25.08 -11.56
N ALA A 13 -24.29 24.97 -11.23
CA ALA A 13 -24.93 25.88 -10.29
C ALA A 13 -24.26 25.83 -8.90
N TRP A 14 -23.94 24.65 -8.37
CA TRP A 14 -23.27 24.53 -7.08
C TRP A 14 -21.82 25.00 -7.11
N SER A 15 -21.07 24.73 -8.19
CA SER A 15 -19.70 25.24 -8.34
C SER A 15 -19.69 26.78 -8.35
N ALA A 16 -20.64 27.41 -9.03
CA ALA A 16 -20.77 28.86 -9.09
C ALA A 16 -21.13 29.49 -7.73
N VAL A 17 -21.98 28.83 -6.93
CA VAL A 17 -22.41 29.33 -5.61
C VAL A 17 -21.37 29.08 -4.52
N SER A 18 -20.71 27.92 -4.53
CA SER A 18 -19.79 27.50 -3.47
C SER A 18 -18.32 27.88 -3.73
N GLY A 19 -17.96 28.23 -4.96
CA GLY A 19 -16.57 28.44 -5.39
C GLY A 19 -15.74 27.14 -5.46
N LEU A 20 -16.35 25.97 -5.18
CA LEU A 20 -15.68 24.69 -5.18
C LEU A 20 -15.57 24.11 -6.59
N SER A 21 -14.47 23.38 -6.85
CA SER A 21 -14.29 22.66 -8.12
C SER A 21 -15.29 21.51 -8.26
N ARG A 22 -15.83 21.29 -9.47
CA ARG A 22 -16.79 20.21 -9.79
C ARG A 22 -16.33 18.79 -9.43
N ALA A 23 -15.03 18.58 -9.27
CA ALA A 23 -14.44 17.30 -8.88
C ALA A 23 -14.58 17.00 -7.38
N SER A 24 -14.83 18.02 -6.55
CA SER A 24 -14.84 17.91 -5.08
C SER A 24 -16.18 17.46 -4.48
N PHE A 25 -17.23 17.33 -5.30
CA PHE A 25 -18.56 16.94 -4.85
C PHE A 25 -19.30 16.14 -5.92
N ASP A 26 -20.25 15.30 -5.52
CA ASP A 26 -21.15 14.62 -6.44
C ASP A 26 -22.44 15.42 -6.70
N SER A 27 -23.23 14.94 -7.67
CA SER A 27 -24.47 15.61 -8.07
C SER A 27 -25.55 15.57 -6.98
N GLN A 28 -25.53 14.61 -6.07
CA GLN A 28 -26.55 14.48 -5.01
C GLN A 28 -26.26 15.45 -3.86
N SER A 29 -25.00 15.55 -3.45
CA SER A 29 -24.51 16.50 -2.46
C SER A 29 -24.75 17.95 -2.92
N ALA A 30 -24.46 18.24 -4.20
CA ALA A 30 -24.77 19.54 -4.81
C ALA A 30 -26.29 19.84 -4.82
N ARG A 31 -27.14 18.86 -5.15
CA ARG A 31 -28.61 19.03 -5.12
C ARG A 31 -29.15 19.30 -3.72
N ARG A 32 -28.57 18.65 -2.71
CA ARG A 32 -28.97 18.83 -1.31
C ARG A 32 -28.59 20.22 -0.81
N ALA A 33 -27.34 20.62 -1.03
CA ALA A 33 -26.85 21.94 -0.63
C ALA A 33 -27.61 23.09 -1.31
N LEU A 34 -27.94 22.96 -2.60
CA LEU A 34 -28.75 23.95 -3.31
C LEU A 34 -30.20 24.00 -2.79
N ARG A 35 -30.80 22.86 -2.42
CA ARG A 35 -32.13 22.84 -1.78
C ARG A 35 -32.14 23.49 -0.41
N ASP A 36 -31.09 23.26 0.39
CA ASP A 36 -30.95 23.88 1.72
C ASP A 36 -30.80 25.41 1.62
N LEU A 37 -30.27 25.90 0.49
CA LEU A 37 -30.20 27.33 0.15
C LEU A 37 -31.49 27.88 -0.50
N GLY A 38 -32.54 27.07 -0.61
CA GLY A 38 -33.85 27.47 -1.12
C GLY A 38 -33.99 27.46 -2.64
N PHE A 39 -33.04 26.87 -3.38
CA PHE A 39 -33.16 26.76 -4.84
C PHE A 39 -34.09 25.61 -5.25
N GLU A 40 -35.01 25.90 -6.17
CA GLU A 40 -35.93 24.92 -6.73
C GLU A 40 -35.26 24.11 -7.87
N ILE A 41 -35.20 22.78 -7.70
CA ILE A 41 -34.57 21.88 -8.67
C ILE A 41 -35.66 21.13 -9.44
N VAL A 42 -36.11 21.71 -10.54
CA VAL A 42 -37.06 21.08 -11.47
C VAL A 42 -36.36 19.93 -12.23
N GLY A 43 -36.99 18.74 -12.26
CA GLY A 43 -36.47 17.55 -12.95
C GLY A 43 -36.16 16.33 -12.06
N GLY A 44 -36.70 16.26 -10.85
CA GLY A 44 -36.70 15.03 -10.06
C GLY A 44 -37.70 14.02 -10.63
N SER A 45 -37.23 12.81 -10.95
CA SER A 45 -38.10 11.64 -11.14
C SER A 45 -39.08 11.56 -9.96
N GLU A 46 -40.37 11.31 -10.24
CA GLU A 46 -41.39 11.11 -9.22
C GLU A 46 -40.87 10.22 -8.09
N PRO A 47 -41.26 10.47 -6.83
CA PRO A 47 -40.86 9.62 -5.71
C PRO A 47 -41.40 8.21 -5.95
N LYS A 48 -40.58 7.36 -6.57
CA LYS A 48 -40.72 5.91 -6.44
C LYS A 48 -40.77 5.66 -4.95
N ALA A 49 -41.89 5.11 -4.48
CA ALA A 49 -42.07 4.68 -3.11
C ALA A 49 -40.76 4.05 -2.65
N LEU A 50 -40.19 4.59 -1.57
CA LEU A 50 -39.05 3.98 -0.91
C LEU A 50 -39.50 2.59 -0.48
N ILE A 51 -39.28 1.60 -1.34
CA ILE A 51 -39.08 0.24 -0.87
C ILE A 51 -37.89 0.41 0.05
N ALA A 52 -38.14 0.39 1.36
CA ALA A 52 -37.10 0.33 2.36
C ALA A 52 -36.20 -0.82 1.92
N SER A 53 -35.03 -0.47 1.36
CA SER A 53 -33.98 -1.46 1.22
C SER A 53 -33.80 -1.97 2.64
N PRO A 54 -33.95 -3.28 2.90
CA PRO A 54 -33.73 -3.80 4.23
C PRO A 54 -32.38 -3.25 4.66
N GLY A 55 -32.40 -2.42 5.70
CA GLY A 55 -31.17 -1.84 6.23
C GLY A 55 -30.19 -2.99 6.36
N GLN A 56 -28.99 -2.83 5.82
CA GLN A 56 -27.93 -3.82 6.01
C GLN A 56 -27.76 -3.98 7.51
N SER A 57 -28.49 -4.92 8.10
CA SER A 57 -28.22 -5.40 9.43
C SER A 57 -26.78 -5.86 9.35
N LYS A 58 -25.93 -5.29 10.21
CA LYS A 58 -24.56 -5.77 10.36
C LYS A 58 -24.67 -7.27 10.61
N LEU A 59 -24.29 -8.04 9.60
CA LEU A 59 -24.20 -9.49 9.72
C LEU A 59 -23.09 -9.75 10.73
N ASP A 60 -23.42 -10.39 11.83
CA ASP A 60 -22.43 -10.81 12.81
C ASP A 60 -21.60 -11.94 12.20
N ALA A 61 -20.29 -11.72 12.06
CA ALA A 61 -19.38 -12.69 11.47
C ALA A 61 -19.31 -13.97 12.34
N ASP A 62 -19.47 -13.83 13.65
CA ASP A 62 -19.41 -14.95 14.59
C ASP A 62 -20.70 -15.79 14.60
N ALA A 63 -21.78 -15.25 14.03
CA ALA A 63 -23.05 -15.97 13.85
C ALA A 63 -23.08 -16.84 12.58
N LEU A 64 -22.05 -16.74 11.71
CA LEU A 64 -21.97 -17.56 10.51
C LEU A 64 -21.57 -19.00 10.85
N PRO A 65 -22.17 -20.01 10.19
CA PRO A 65 -21.77 -21.40 10.40
C PRO A 65 -20.33 -21.63 9.92
N MET A 66 -19.53 -22.31 10.74
CA MET A 66 -18.16 -22.68 10.41
C MET A 66 -18.14 -23.64 9.21
N ALA A 67 -17.55 -23.21 8.10
CA ALA A 67 -17.40 -24.05 6.89
C ALA A 67 -16.10 -24.87 6.87
N GLY A 68 -15.08 -24.43 7.62
CA GLY A 68 -13.78 -25.10 7.71
C GLY A 68 -12.76 -24.21 8.44
N ASP A 69 -11.66 -24.84 8.87
CA ASP A 69 -10.53 -24.17 9.51
C ASP A 69 -9.24 -24.51 8.76
N VAL A 70 -8.33 -23.53 8.66
CA VAL A 70 -7.07 -23.66 7.93
C VAL A 70 -5.95 -23.00 8.72
N GLY A 71 -5.01 -23.81 9.20
CA GLY A 71 -3.75 -23.36 9.78
C GLY A 71 -2.60 -23.38 8.77
N VAL A 72 -1.76 -22.34 8.81
CA VAL A 72 -0.55 -22.25 7.99
C VAL A 72 0.64 -21.83 8.86
N SER A 73 1.73 -22.57 8.76
CA SER A 73 3.03 -22.23 9.34
C SER A 73 4.04 -21.96 8.23
N VAL A 74 4.85 -20.91 8.40
CA VAL A 74 5.88 -20.51 7.44
C VAL A 74 7.19 -20.38 8.19
N ASN A 75 8.24 -21.05 7.73
CA ASN A 75 9.59 -20.92 8.29
C ASN A 75 10.59 -20.57 7.20
N PHE A 76 11.56 -19.71 7.55
CA PHE A 76 12.70 -19.37 6.70
C PHE A 76 13.80 -18.75 7.56
N THR A 77 15.01 -18.67 7.00
CA THR A 77 16.16 -18.08 7.68
C THR A 77 16.70 -16.91 6.89
N TRP A 78 16.81 -15.76 7.55
CA TRP A 78 17.52 -14.61 7.00
C TRP A 78 19.02 -14.89 6.98
N ARG A 79 19.62 -14.81 5.80
CA ARG A 79 21.07 -14.83 5.61
C ARG A 79 21.56 -13.42 5.30
N PHE A 80 22.48 -12.92 6.10
CA PHE A 80 23.13 -11.64 5.84
C PHE A 80 23.90 -11.72 4.52
N ALA A 81 23.59 -10.80 3.60
CA ALA A 81 24.19 -10.72 2.28
C ALA A 81 25.25 -9.62 2.17
N GLY A 82 25.27 -8.66 3.10
CA GLY A 82 26.19 -7.53 3.12
C GLY A 82 25.48 -6.21 3.42
N THR A 83 26.21 -5.11 3.36
CA THR A 83 25.70 -3.75 3.53
C THR A 83 25.34 -3.10 2.19
N VAL A 84 24.38 -2.18 2.20
CA VAL A 84 24.12 -1.27 1.07
C VAL A 84 24.88 0.02 1.33
N GLU A 85 25.56 0.53 0.30
CA GLU A 85 26.37 1.75 0.37
C GLU A 85 25.98 2.71 -0.76
N LEU A 86 26.46 3.95 -0.75
CA LEU A 86 26.40 4.82 -1.93
C LEU A 86 27.67 4.66 -2.76
N ASP A 87 27.50 4.53 -4.07
CA ASP A 87 28.65 4.62 -4.98
C ASP A 87 29.07 6.08 -5.23
N ALA A 88 30.16 6.26 -5.99
CA ALA A 88 30.68 7.58 -6.37
C ALA A 88 29.69 8.47 -7.15
N THR A 89 28.57 7.92 -7.62
CA THR A 89 27.49 8.66 -8.31
C THR A 89 26.29 8.93 -7.41
N GLY A 90 26.38 8.65 -6.11
CA GLY A 90 25.29 8.82 -5.14
C GLY A 90 24.18 7.79 -5.29
N ARG A 91 24.44 6.62 -5.90
CA ARG A 91 23.42 5.57 -6.09
C ARG A 91 23.65 4.39 -5.16
N PRO A 92 22.58 3.71 -4.70
CA PRO A 92 22.71 2.52 -3.86
C PRO A 92 23.52 1.41 -4.56
N ALA A 93 24.64 1.02 -3.96
CA ALA A 93 25.47 -0.12 -4.29
C ALA A 93 25.09 -1.28 -3.36
N PHE A 94 24.72 -2.40 -3.96
CA PHE A 94 24.27 -3.60 -3.24
C PHE A 94 25.38 -4.66 -3.23
N PRO A 95 25.40 -5.55 -2.22
CA PRO A 95 26.31 -6.68 -2.20
C PRO A 95 26.00 -7.66 -3.36
N LYS A 96 26.92 -8.61 -3.59
CA LYS A 96 26.71 -9.66 -4.59
C LYS A 96 25.60 -10.62 -4.10
N LEU A 97 24.53 -10.74 -4.88
CA LEU A 97 23.36 -11.58 -4.55
C LEU A 97 23.19 -12.75 -5.51
N PRO A 98 22.64 -13.91 -5.11
CA PRO A 98 22.27 -14.95 -6.05
C PRO A 98 21.12 -14.52 -6.98
N SER A 99 21.05 -15.07 -8.19
CA SER A 99 19.96 -14.81 -9.14
C SER A 99 18.86 -15.87 -9.01
N VAL A 100 18.25 -15.92 -7.82
CA VAL A 100 17.21 -16.91 -7.45
C VAL A 100 15.98 -16.19 -6.89
N PRO A 101 14.81 -16.85 -6.88
CA PRO A 101 13.65 -16.35 -6.16
C PRO A 101 13.86 -16.37 -4.65
N GLY A 102 13.24 -15.44 -3.93
CA GLY A 102 13.31 -15.39 -2.49
C GLY A 102 12.71 -14.14 -1.86
N LEU A 103 12.86 -14.06 -0.55
CA LEU A 103 12.59 -12.87 0.25
C LEU A 103 13.87 -12.08 0.45
N TYR A 104 13.72 -10.81 0.76
CA TYR A 104 14.82 -9.93 1.06
C TYR A 104 14.40 -8.88 2.09
N ARG A 105 15.34 -8.44 2.93
CA ARG A 105 15.12 -7.51 4.04
C ARG A 105 16.20 -6.43 4.04
N PHE A 106 15.78 -5.17 4.03
CA PHE A 106 16.62 -4.05 4.42
C PHE A 106 16.40 -3.76 5.88
N ASP A 107 17.49 -3.64 6.62
CA ASP A 107 17.50 -3.19 8.00
C ASP A 107 18.26 -1.87 8.06
N PHE A 108 17.55 -0.82 8.43
CA PHE A 108 18.07 0.54 8.50
C PHE A 108 18.67 0.85 9.88
N GLY A 109 18.71 -0.13 10.80
CA GLY A 109 19.17 0.04 12.16
C GLY A 109 18.11 0.69 13.06
N ILE A 110 18.57 1.36 14.11
CA ILE A 110 17.72 2.06 15.08
C ILE A 110 17.56 3.52 14.66
N ASP A 111 16.33 4.02 14.61
CA ASP A 111 16.01 5.41 14.30
C ASP A 111 16.16 6.34 15.53
N GLN A 112 15.81 7.62 15.34
CA GLN A 112 15.94 8.66 16.38
C GLN A 112 15.03 8.43 17.59
N VAL A 113 13.95 7.64 17.45
CA VAL A 113 13.02 7.32 18.54
C VAL A 113 13.31 5.96 19.17
N GLY A 114 14.43 5.31 18.82
CA GLY A 114 14.86 4.04 19.40
C GLY A 114 14.21 2.81 18.76
N MET A 115 13.57 2.96 17.60
CA MET A 115 12.86 1.89 16.91
C MET A 115 13.73 1.28 15.81
N ARG A 116 13.75 -0.05 15.70
CA ARG A 116 14.43 -0.72 14.58
C ARG A 116 13.60 -0.58 13.32
N VAL A 117 14.17 -0.09 12.22
CA VAL A 117 13.44 0.18 10.99
C VAL A 117 13.73 -0.89 9.94
N LEU A 118 12.70 -1.58 9.47
CA LEU A 118 12.82 -2.69 8.52
C LEU A 118 11.98 -2.46 7.25
N TYR A 119 12.47 -2.93 6.12
CA TYR A 119 11.66 -3.16 4.92
C TYR A 119 11.83 -4.61 4.46
N VAL A 120 10.73 -5.30 4.21
CA VAL A 120 10.72 -6.68 3.69
C VAL A 120 10.10 -6.68 2.30
N GLY A 121 10.61 -7.51 1.40
CA GLY A 121 9.88 -7.81 0.18
C GLY A 121 10.21 -9.13 -0.47
N GLU A 122 9.46 -9.48 -1.50
CA GLU A 122 9.70 -10.67 -2.33
C GLU A 122 10.22 -10.32 -3.73
N SER A 123 10.94 -11.28 -4.33
CA SER A 123 11.20 -11.24 -5.75
C SER A 123 11.35 -12.64 -6.35
N GLY A 124 10.95 -12.77 -7.61
CA GLY A 124 11.36 -13.91 -8.43
C GLY A 124 12.86 -13.96 -8.73
N HIS A 125 13.57 -12.82 -8.59
CA HIS A 125 15.02 -12.71 -8.83
C HIS A 125 15.62 -11.63 -7.92
N VAL A 126 16.13 -12.01 -6.74
CA VAL A 126 16.59 -11.03 -5.72
C VAL A 126 17.71 -10.11 -6.23
N ARG A 127 18.65 -10.63 -7.04
CA ARG A 127 19.68 -9.80 -7.70
C ARG A 127 19.07 -8.75 -8.63
N LYS A 128 18.09 -9.13 -9.46
CA LYS A 128 17.42 -8.20 -10.39
C LYS A 128 16.66 -7.13 -9.61
N ARG A 129 16.06 -7.48 -8.47
CA ARG A 129 15.34 -6.54 -7.61
C ARG A 129 16.26 -5.45 -7.04
N ALA A 130 17.46 -5.81 -6.59
CA ALA A 130 18.46 -4.83 -6.16
C ALA A 130 18.82 -3.84 -7.29
N SER A 131 19.04 -4.33 -8.52
CA SER A 131 19.26 -3.47 -9.68
C SER A 131 18.07 -2.55 -10.00
N GLN A 132 16.83 -3.02 -9.81
CA GLN A 132 15.64 -2.18 -9.97
C GLN A 132 15.62 -1.02 -8.97
N TYR A 133 15.99 -1.26 -7.71
CA TYR A 133 16.09 -0.19 -6.72
C TYR A 133 17.21 0.78 -7.02
N ARG A 134 18.40 0.29 -7.38
CA ARG A 134 19.55 1.14 -7.77
C ARG A 134 19.20 2.13 -8.88
N ASN A 135 18.46 1.68 -9.90
CA ASN A 135 18.21 2.43 -11.12
C ASN A 135 16.90 3.22 -11.13
N ALA A 136 16.13 3.23 -10.04
CA ALA A 136 14.83 3.90 -9.94
C ALA A 136 14.95 5.41 -9.63
N VAL A 137 15.78 6.13 -10.41
CA VAL A 137 16.12 7.55 -10.20
C VAL A 137 15.09 8.51 -10.82
N ARG A 138 14.47 8.14 -11.96
CA ARG A 138 13.62 9.06 -12.75
C ARG A 138 12.18 9.14 -12.24
N ASP A 139 11.65 10.35 -12.16
CA ASP A 139 10.23 10.59 -11.95
C ASP A 139 9.40 10.42 -13.23
N GLY A 140 8.18 9.88 -13.10
CA GLY A 140 7.24 9.66 -14.21
C GLY A 140 7.01 8.20 -14.64
N GLY A 141 7.74 7.22 -14.07
CA GLY A 141 7.57 5.79 -14.38
C GLY A 141 6.50 5.07 -13.53
N ARG A 142 5.91 3.99 -14.09
CA ARG A 142 4.88 3.13 -13.46
C ARG A 142 5.30 2.45 -12.14
N ASN A 143 6.60 2.40 -11.82
CA ASN A 143 7.10 1.65 -10.66
C ASN A 143 7.28 2.54 -9.41
N ARG A 144 6.15 2.92 -8.78
CA ARG A 144 6.10 3.80 -7.58
C ARG A 144 6.87 3.21 -6.39
N THR A 145 6.74 1.90 -6.15
CA THR A 145 7.42 1.23 -5.03
C THR A 145 8.94 1.28 -5.17
N SER A 146 9.50 0.91 -6.33
CA SER A 146 10.96 0.94 -6.49
C SER A 146 11.55 2.33 -6.35
N ARG A 147 10.84 3.38 -6.77
CA ARG A 147 11.24 4.77 -6.56
C ARG A 147 11.20 5.17 -5.08
N ARG A 148 10.13 4.80 -4.37
CA ARG A 148 10.02 5.04 -2.92
C ARG A 148 11.19 4.39 -2.18
N ILE A 149 11.45 3.11 -2.45
CA ILE A 149 12.55 2.39 -1.82
C ILE A 149 13.90 2.99 -2.20
N HIS A 150 14.12 3.35 -3.46
CA HIS A 150 15.34 4.05 -3.88
C HIS A 150 15.58 5.32 -3.06
N ARG A 151 14.57 6.19 -2.94
CA ARG A 151 14.68 7.43 -2.17
C ARG A 151 14.95 7.17 -0.69
N LEU A 152 14.31 6.16 -0.09
CA LEU A 152 14.55 5.77 1.30
C LEU A 152 15.98 5.29 1.52
N LEU A 153 16.50 4.44 0.62
CA LEU A 153 17.88 3.96 0.70
C LEU A 153 18.88 5.13 0.60
N VAL A 154 18.70 6.00 -0.39
CA VAL A 154 19.60 7.14 -0.61
C VAL A 154 19.56 8.10 0.58
N ALA A 155 18.37 8.54 1.00
CA ALA A 155 18.23 9.50 2.09
C ALA A 155 18.84 8.99 3.41
N HIS A 156 18.67 7.70 3.73
CA HIS A 156 19.26 7.11 4.92
C HIS A 156 20.78 7.05 4.86
N LEU A 157 21.33 6.67 3.71
CA LEU A 157 22.78 6.58 3.52
C LEU A 157 23.44 7.96 3.47
N GLU A 158 22.79 8.96 2.86
CA GLU A 158 23.26 10.37 2.86
C GLU A 158 23.28 10.96 4.27
N ALA A 159 22.36 10.54 5.15
CA ALA A 159 22.36 10.90 6.57
C ALA A 159 23.45 10.17 7.39
N GLY A 160 24.31 9.36 6.75
CA GLY A 160 25.35 8.59 7.42
C GLY A 160 24.88 7.29 8.08
N GLY A 161 23.62 6.88 7.83
CA GLY A 161 23.08 5.62 8.31
C GLY A 161 23.69 4.42 7.60
N ALA A 162 23.62 3.26 8.25
CA ALA A 162 23.98 1.97 7.65
C ALA A 162 22.72 1.19 7.27
N ILE A 163 22.82 0.38 6.21
CA ILE A 163 21.73 -0.51 5.79
C ILE A 163 22.27 -1.93 5.63
N GLU A 164 21.79 -2.86 6.42
CA GLU A 164 22.07 -4.27 6.24
C GLU A 164 21.09 -4.89 5.25
N TYR A 165 21.61 -5.73 4.35
CA TYR A 165 20.81 -6.48 3.40
C TYR A 165 20.85 -7.96 3.75
N SER A 166 19.69 -8.56 4.04
CA SER A 166 19.54 -10.00 4.23
C SER A 166 18.61 -10.61 3.18
N ILE A 167 18.80 -11.89 2.86
CA ILE A 167 17.94 -12.66 1.95
C ILE A 167 17.50 -13.98 2.58
N ALA A 168 16.34 -14.49 2.16
CA ALA A 168 15.93 -15.86 2.45
C ALA A 168 15.54 -16.55 1.14
N THR A 169 16.26 -17.60 0.79
CA THR A 169 16.10 -18.35 -0.48
C THR A 169 15.57 -19.77 -0.26
N THR A 170 15.27 -20.12 0.99
CA THR A 170 14.68 -21.38 1.41
C THR A 170 13.55 -21.04 2.37
N VAL A 171 12.35 -21.54 2.06
CA VAL A 171 11.14 -21.36 2.85
C VAL A 171 10.47 -22.71 2.96
N THR A 172 10.00 -23.07 4.14
CA THR A 172 9.09 -24.19 4.34
C THR A 172 7.70 -23.69 4.70
N ILE A 173 6.67 -24.32 4.14
CA ILE A 173 5.26 -24.08 4.47
C ILE A 173 4.70 -25.40 4.99
N ASN A 174 4.17 -25.39 6.22
CA ASN A 174 3.69 -26.60 6.90
C ASN A 174 4.71 -27.74 6.92
N GLY A 175 5.99 -27.39 7.12
CA GLY A 175 7.11 -28.33 7.20
C GLY A 175 7.66 -28.83 5.87
N ALA A 176 7.04 -28.49 4.72
CA ALA A 176 7.51 -28.88 3.39
C ALA A 176 8.19 -27.71 2.68
N ASP A 177 9.22 -28.01 1.88
CA ASP A 177 9.89 -27.01 1.04
C ASP A 177 8.91 -26.34 0.07
N ALA A 178 8.89 -25.02 0.10
CA ALA A 178 8.05 -24.22 -0.78
C ALA A 178 8.76 -23.91 -2.10
N ASP A 179 8.06 -24.09 -3.23
CA ASP A 179 8.58 -23.66 -4.53
C ASP A 179 8.50 -22.13 -4.67
N LEU A 180 9.62 -21.46 -4.38
CA LEU A 180 9.71 -20.01 -4.46
C LEU A 180 9.61 -19.45 -5.88
N ARG A 181 9.56 -20.26 -6.93
CA ARG A 181 9.19 -19.75 -8.27
C ARG A 181 7.71 -19.31 -8.30
N ARG A 182 6.86 -19.90 -7.44
CA ARG A 182 5.46 -19.51 -7.27
C ARG A 182 5.36 -18.22 -6.49
N LYS A 183 4.71 -17.21 -7.08
CA LYS A 183 4.51 -15.90 -6.43
C LYS A 183 3.72 -16.04 -5.12
N THR A 184 2.73 -16.92 -5.06
CA THR A 184 1.92 -17.16 -3.87
C THR A 184 2.75 -17.64 -2.68
N ALA A 185 3.70 -18.57 -2.90
CA ALA A 185 4.61 -19.03 -1.85
C ALA A 185 5.47 -17.88 -1.30
N ARG A 186 5.99 -17.03 -2.19
CA ARG A 186 6.80 -15.87 -1.78
C ARG A 186 5.98 -14.81 -1.06
N LEU A 187 4.77 -14.50 -1.55
CA LEU A 187 3.87 -13.54 -0.91
C LEU A 187 3.44 -14.01 0.49
N LEU A 188 3.08 -15.29 0.63
CA LEU A 188 2.74 -15.85 1.94
C LEU A 188 3.91 -15.70 2.93
N ALA A 189 5.13 -15.97 2.46
CA ALA A 189 6.32 -15.84 3.30
C ALA A 189 6.71 -14.39 3.59
N GLU A 190 6.54 -13.47 2.64
CA GLU A 190 6.68 -12.03 2.83
C GLU A 190 5.68 -11.51 3.87
N SER A 191 4.39 -11.85 3.72
CA SER A 191 3.33 -11.46 4.64
C SER A 191 3.59 -11.98 6.05
N ALA A 192 4.05 -13.22 6.19
CA ALA A 192 4.45 -13.77 7.49
C ALA A 192 5.61 -12.99 8.11
N ALA A 193 6.64 -12.62 7.33
CA ALA A 193 7.75 -11.81 7.82
C ALA A 193 7.35 -10.39 8.22
N VAL A 194 6.51 -9.72 7.41
CA VAL A 194 6.00 -8.38 7.69
C VAL A 194 5.16 -8.40 8.96
N HIS A 195 4.21 -9.32 9.06
CA HIS A 195 3.35 -9.45 10.23
C HIS A 195 4.15 -9.75 11.50
N LEU A 196 5.10 -10.69 11.44
CA LEU A 196 5.97 -10.99 12.58
C LEU A 196 6.77 -9.76 13.04
N ALA A 197 7.27 -8.96 12.09
CA ALA A 197 7.97 -7.72 12.42
C ALA A 197 7.04 -6.66 13.02
N GLN A 198 5.78 -6.56 12.57
CA GLN A 198 4.77 -5.66 13.13
C GLN A 198 4.32 -6.06 14.55
N LEU A 199 4.45 -7.34 14.94
CA LEU A 199 4.15 -7.80 16.30
C LEU A 199 5.20 -7.36 17.33
N ASP A 200 6.41 -6.98 16.89
CA ASP A 200 7.43 -6.43 17.78
C ASP A 200 7.20 -4.91 17.94
N PRO A 201 6.80 -4.43 19.13
CA PRO A 201 6.50 -3.01 19.37
C PRO A 201 7.75 -2.12 19.31
N ARG A 202 8.95 -2.69 19.09
CA ARG A 202 10.22 -1.98 18.92
C ARG A 202 10.66 -1.91 17.46
N VAL A 203 9.85 -2.41 16.54
CA VAL A 203 10.14 -2.45 15.11
C VAL A 203 9.15 -1.59 14.34
N HIS A 204 9.68 -0.69 13.51
CA HIS A 204 8.91 0.05 12.52
C HIS A 204 9.09 -0.58 11.14
N VAL A 205 8.01 -1.08 10.55
CA VAL A 205 8.05 -1.72 9.23
C VAL A 205 7.61 -0.73 8.14
N LEU A 206 8.48 -0.51 7.15
CA LEU A 206 8.28 0.43 6.05
C LEU A 206 7.40 -0.11 4.92
N ASN A 207 6.91 -1.35 5.02
CA ASN A 207 5.94 -1.90 4.10
C ASN A 207 4.65 -1.07 4.21
N ILE A 208 4.16 -0.56 3.06
CA ILE A 208 2.88 0.13 3.05
C ILE A 208 1.84 -0.96 2.85
N ASP A 209 1.05 -1.22 3.88
CA ASP A 209 -0.21 -1.93 3.72
C ASP A 209 -1.10 -1.03 2.86
N ALA A 210 -1.52 -1.52 1.69
CA ALA A 210 -2.20 -0.71 0.68
C ALA A 210 -3.63 -0.28 1.09
N GLU A 211 -3.98 -0.30 2.38
CA GLU A 211 -5.30 0.02 2.93
C GLU A 211 -5.32 1.21 3.91
N VAL A 212 -4.45 2.19 3.73
CA VAL A 212 -4.72 3.54 4.23
C VAL A 212 -4.67 4.50 3.05
N GLY A 213 -5.79 4.59 2.34
CA GLY A 213 -6.07 5.75 1.50
C GLY A 213 -6.15 6.96 2.43
N GLU A 214 -5.25 7.92 2.23
CA GLU A 214 -5.40 9.26 2.82
C GLU A 214 -6.77 9.80 2.36
N VAL A 215 -7.60 10.13 3.35
CA VAL A 215 -8.87 10.84 3.21
C VAL A 215 -8.58 12.33 3.04
#